data_AF-A0A8H9M249-F1
#
_entry.id   AF-A0A8H9M249-F1
#
_cell.length_a   1.000
_cell.length_b   1.000
_cell.length_c   1.000
_cell.angle_alpha   90.00
_cell.angle_beta   90.00
_cell.angle_gamma   90.00
#
_symmetry.space_group_name_H-M   'P 1'
#
loop_
_entity.id
_entity.type
_entity.pdbx_description
1 polymer ?
#
loop_
_entity_poly.entity_id
_entity_poly.type
_entity_poly.pdbx_seq_one_letter_code
_entity_poly.pdbx_strand_id
1 'polypeptide(L)'
;MKMSLSQRFAPAFLAIALMPLAFTAQADHHEHRGMDREAMHERMEERRQEVYQRAELSEEQQTALNQAHAEHREAVMALREEHQARVAEILSDEEQQALRDAMHEVHAEYRQEHGKRGGRHGDQANAE
;
A
#
# COMPACT_ATOMS: atom_id res chain seq x y z
N MET A 1 -50.37 -8.42 15.78
CA MET A 1 -49.03 -8.02 15.30
C MET A 1 -49.07 -6.53 14.99
N LYS A 2 -48.14 -5.77 15.56
CA LYS A 2 -48.11 -4.30 15.54
C LYS A 2 -47.10 -3.91 14.46
N MET A 3 -47.48 -3.15 13.44
CA MET A 3 -46.54 -2.66 12.44
C MET A 3 -46.57 -1.13 12.33
N SER A 4 -45.35 -0.59 12.34
CA SER A 4 -44.90 0.68 11.78
C SER A 4 -45.31 1.97 12.51
N LEU A 5 -44.48 2.32 13.50
CA LEU A 5 -44.13 3.71 13.81
C LEU A 5 -43.09 4.19 12.78
N SER A 6 -42.97 5.51 12.66
CA SER A 6 -41.88 6.30 12.07
C SER A 6 -41.75 6.39 10.54
N GLN A 7 -42.60 7.28 10.02
CA GLN A 7 -42.33 8.28 8.99
C GLN A 7 -41.08 9.15 9.34
N ARG A 8 -40.43 9.71 8.29
CA ARG A 8 -39.25 10.64 8.24
C ARG A 8 -37.91 9.89 8.16
N PHE A 9 -36.98 10.17 7.23
CA PHE A 9 -36.36 11.45 6.89
C PHE A 9 -35.94 11.53 5.41
N ALA A 10 -36.08 12.70 4.80
CA ALA A 10 -35.49 13.04 3.50
C ALA A 10 -34.00 13.38 3.67
N PRO A 11 -33.08 12.86 2.83
CA PRO A 11 -31.69 13.30 2.86
C PRO A 11 -31.52 14.49 1.91
N ALA A 12 -31.37 15.70 2.47
CA ALA A 12 -30.74 16.79 1.76
C ALA A 12 -29.25 16.47 1.65
N PHE A 13 -28.76 16.19 0.44
CA PHE A 13 -27.35 15.95 0.19
C PHE A 13 -26.55 17.24 0.38
N LEU A 14 -25.70 17.22 1.40
CA LEU A 14 -24.78 18.27 1.81
C LEU A 14 -23.59 18.30 0.84
N ALA A 15 -23.43 19.40 0.10
CA ALA A 15 -22.31 19.60 -0.82
C ALA A 15 -21.02 19.79 -0.02
N ILE A 16 -20.17 18.77 -0.01
CA ILE A 16 -18.81 18.83 0.57
C ILE A 16 -17.90 19.51 -0.46
N ALA A 17 -17.35 20.66 -0.07
CA ALA A 17 -16.35 21.38 -0.86
C ALA A 17 -15.05 20.55 -0.95
N LEU A 18 -14.69 20.17 -2.17
CA LEU A 18 -13.41 19.52 -2.48
C LEU A 18 -12.27 20.54 -2.35
N MET A 19 -11.59 20.56 -1.20
CA MET A 19 -10.27 21.18 -1.10
C MET A 19 -9.20 20.19 -1.56
N PRO A 20 -8.31 20.55 -2.51
CA PRO A 20 -7.18 19.71 -2.88
C PRO A 20 -6.10 19.85 -1.80
N LEU A 21 -6.03 18.87 -0.90
CA LEU A 21 -4.85 18.70 -0.04
C LEU A 21 -3.71 18.18 -0.92
N ALA A 22 -2.82 19.08 -1.34
CA ALA A 22 -1.58 18.71 -2.02
C ALA A 22 -0.65 18.03 -1.00
N PHE A 23 -0.69 16.70 -0.99
CA PHE A 23 0.22 15.85 -0.23
C PHE A 23 1.56 15.77 -0.98
N THR A 24 2.55 16.53 -0.57
CA THR A 24 3.93 16.37 -1.07
C THR A 24 4.56 15.17 -0.38
N ALA A 25 4.55 14.02 -1.07
CA ALA A 25 5.33 12.85 -0.65
C ALA A 25 6.81 13.11 -0.95
N GLN A 26 7.59 13.38 0.10
CA GLN A 26 9.04 13.49 -0.01
C GLN A 26 9.63 12.08 0.08
N ALA A 27 10.00 11.51 -1.07
CA ALA A 27 10.68 10.22 -1.15
C ALA A 27 12.18 10.46 -0.91
N ASP A 28 12.62 10.28 0.33
CA ASP A 28 14.04 10.27 0.67
C ASP A 28 14.70 8.99 0.11
N HIS A 29 15.89 9.15 -0.46
CA HIS A 29 16.58 8.11 -1.23
C HIS A 29 17.42 7.27 -0.29
N HIS A 30 16.91 6.08 0.09
CA HIS A 30 17.62 5.19 1.02
C HIS A 30 18.36 4.08 0.26
N GLU A 31 19.67 3.96 0.51
CA GLU A 31 20.48 2.80 0.10
C GLU A 31 19.97 1.53 0.78
N HIS A 32 19.47 0.58 -0.02
CA HIS A 32 19.02 -0.73 0.45
C HIS A 32 20.20 -1.64 0.80
N ARG A 33 20.78 -1.42 1.98
CA ARG A 33 21.63 -2.42 2.64
C ARG A 33 20.72 -3.36 3.43
N GLY A 34 20.84 -4.67 3.20
CA GLY A 34 19.99 -5.71 3.78
C GLY A 34 19.66 -5.46 5.25
N MET A 35 18.46 -4.93 5.49
CA MET A 35 18.01 -4.54 6.81
C MET A 35 17.36 -5.75 7.47
N ASP A 36 17.69 -5.98 8.73
CA ASP A 36 17.10 -7.06 9.51
C ASP A 36 15.57 -6.99 9.48
N ARG A 37 14.93 -8.13 9.26
CA ARG A 37 13.49 -8.24 9.06
C ARG A 37 12.75 -7.79 10.31
N GLU A 38 13.27 -8.12 11.49
CA GLU A 38 12.71 -7.68 12.78
C GLU A 38 12.81 -6.17 12.92
N ALA A 39 14.01 -5.60 12.69
CA ALA A 39 14.21 -4.15 12.71
C ALA A 39 13.34 -3.40 11.68
N MET A 40 13.01 -4.03 10.54
CA MET A 40 12.09 -3.45 9.57
C MET A 40 10.62 -3.52 10.02
N HIS A 41 10.23 -4.61 10.71
CA HIS A 41 8.91 -4.72 11.33
C HIS A 41 8.71 -3.65 12.39
N GLU A 42 9.66 -3.49 13.31
CA GLU A 42 9.62 -2.48 14.37
C GLU A 42 9.43 -1.06 13.78
N ARG A 43 10.25 -0.67 12.79
CA ARG A 43 10.08 0.63 12.12
C ARG A 43 8.72 0.82 11.46
N MET A 44 8.14 -0.24 10.91
CA MET A 44 6.81 -0.16 10.29
C MET A 44 5.72 0.00 11.35
N GLU A 45 5.89 -0.61 12.52
CA GLU A 45 5.00 -0.42 13.66
C GLU A 45 5.11 0.99 14.22
N GLU A 46 6.32 1.50 14.40
CA GLU A 46 6.57 2.89 14.82
C GLU A 46 5.88 3.88 13.87
N ARG A 47 6.08 3.73 12.56
CA ARG A 47 5.40 4.59 11.56
C ARG A 47 3.88 4.46 11.62
N ARG A 48 3.34 3.26 11.85
CA ARG A 48 1.89 3.06 11.98
C ARG A 48 1.35 3.79 13.20
N GLN A 49 2.06 3.72 14.32
CA GLN A 49 1.67 4.44 15.55
C GLN A 49 1.77 5.96 15.38
N GLU A 50 2.80 6.46 14.69
CA GLU A 50 2.92 7.90 14.38
C GLU A 50 1.72 8.38 13.54
N VAL A 51 1.31 7.61 12.54
CA VAL A 51 0.13 7.93 11.71
C VAL A 51 -1.14 7.97 12.56
N TYR A 52 -1.33 7.02 13.48
CA TYR A 52 -2.49 7.01 14.36
C TYR A 52 -2.52 8.20 15.33
N GLN A 53 -1.38 8.56 15.89
CA GLN A 53 -1.25 9.73 16.75
C GLN A 53 -1.54 11.03 15.98
N ARG A 54 -1.00 11.16 14.77
CA ARG A 54 -1.25 12.33 13.90
C ARG A 54 -2.71 12.44 13.46
N ALA A 55 -3.40 11.31 13.32
CA ALA A 55 -4.83 11.26 13.04
C ALA A 55 -5.71 11.39 14.30
N GLU A 56 -5.09 11.56 15.49
CA GLU A 56 -5.77 11.70 16.79
C GLU A 56 -6.76 10.55 17.08
N LEU A 57 -6.41 9.33 16.64
CA LEU A 57 -7.25 8.15 16.85
C LEU A 57 -7.24 7.70 18.31
N SER A 58 -8.41 7.30 18.82
CA SER A 58 -8.49 6.71 20.17
C SER A 58 -7.81 5.35 20.25
N GLU A 59 -7.38 4.92 21.44
CA GLU A 59 -6.77 3.60 21.63
C GLU A 59 -7.66 2.45 21.15
N GLU A 60 -8.98 2.58 21.33
CA GLU A 60 -9.96 1.60 20.84
C GLU A 60 -9.97 1.53 19.31
N GLN A 61 -9.95 2.68 18.62
CA GLN A 61 -9.89 2.74 17.16
C GLN A 61 -8.57 2.19 16.62
N GLN A 62 -7.44 2.51 17.27
CA GLN A 62 -6.13 1.98 16.91
C GLN A 62 -6.09 0.47 17.03
N THR A 63 -6.64 -0.07 18.12
CA THR A 63 -6.70 -1.52 18.37
C THR A 63 -7.57 -2.22 17.31
N ALA A 64 -8.75 -1.68 17.02
CA ALA A 64 -9.64 -2.23 15.99
C ALA A 64 -9.01 -2.22 14.60
N LEU A 65 -8.31 -1.14 14.22
CA LEU A 65 -7.59 -1.06 12.94
C LEU A 65 -6.43 -2.04 12.88
N ASN A 66 -5.65 -2.17 13.96
CA ASN A 66 -4.56 -3.14 14.03
C ASN A 66 -5.07 -4.58 13.85
N GLN A 67 -6.18 -4.93 14.49
CA GLN A 67 -6.84 -6.23 14.33
C GLN A 67 -7.30 -6.45 12.89
N ALA A 68 -8.02 -5.49 12.30
CA ALA A 68 -8.48 -5.59 10.91
C ALA A 68 -7.31 -5.74 9.91
N HIS A 69 -6.20 -5.05 10.13
CA HIS A 69 -4.99 -5.20 9.31
C HIS A 69 -4.30 -6.56 9.50
N ALA A 70 -4.31 -7.11 10.71
CA ALA A 70 -3.76 -8.43 10.99
C ALA A 70 -4.59 -9.51 10.29
N GLU A 71 -5.92 -9.49 10.45
CA GLU A 71 -6.84 -10.39 9.78
C GLU A 71 -6.71 -10.33 8.26
N HIS A 72 -6.65 -9.11 7.70
CA HIS A 72 -6.44 -8.93 6.26
C HIS A 72 -5.12 -9.53 5.79
N ARG A 73 -4.03 -9.34 6.55
CA ARG A 73 -2.73 -9.92 6.22
C ARG A 73 -2.79 -11.44 6.20
N GLU A 74 -3.39 -12.04 7.21
CA GLU A 74 -3.55 -13.49 7.30
C GLU A 74 -4.34 -14.04 6.11
N ALA A 75 -5.48 -13.40 5.77
CA ALA A 75 -6.29 -13.78 4.62
C ALA A 75 -5.53 -13.70 3.29
N VAL A 76 -4.73 -12.63 3.10
CA VAL A 76 -3.91 -12.47 1.89
C VAL A 76 -2.78 -13.49 1.84
N MET A 77 -2.16 -13.82 2.97
CA MET A 77 -1.09 -14.83 3.03
C MET A 77 -1.65 -16.21 2.68
N ALA A 78 -2.80 -16.60 3.24
CA ALA A 78 -3.46 -17.86 2.90
C ALA A 78 -3.83 -17.93 1.41
N LEU A 79 -4.39 -16.85 0.84
CA LEU A 79 -4.69 -16.78 -0.59
C LEU A 79 -3.43 -16.90 -1.46
N ARG A 80 -2.32 -16.28 -1.03
CA ARG A 80 -1.04 -16.34 -1.74
C ARG A 80 -0.45 -17.75 -1.72
N GLU A 81 -0.55 -18.45 -0.60
CA GLU A 81 -0.13 -19.84 -0.46
C GLU A 81 -0.95 -20.76 -1.36
N GLU A 82 -2.29 -20.59 -1.38
CA GLU A 82 -3.16 -21.33 -2.28
C GLU A 82 -2.80 -21.08 -3.75
N HIS A 83 -2.60 -19.82 -4.12
CA HIS A 83 -2.21 -19.46 -5.49
C HIS A 83 -0.85 -20.07 -5.86
N GLN A 84 0.13 -20.05 -4.94
CA GLN A 84 1.43 -20.65 -5.18
C GLN A 84 1.32 -22.17 -5.37
N ALA A 85 0.49 -22.84 -4.58
CA ALA A 85 0.22 -24.27 -4.74
C ALA A 85 -0.38 -24.58 -6.12
N ARG A 86 -1.40 -23.82 -6.55
CA ARG A 86 -1.99 -23.98 -7.89
C ARG A 86 -0.98 -23.75 -9.01
N VAL A 87 -0.09 -22.77 -8.86
CA VAL A 87 0.97 -22.52 -9.84
C VAL A 87 1.94 -23.72 -9.90
N ALA A 88 2.30 -24.30 -8.75
CA ALA A 88 3.17 -25.47 -8.69
C ALA A 88 2.54 -26.76 -9.24
N GLU A 89 1.20 -26.84 -9.27
CA GLU A 89 0.49 -27.93 -9.96
C GLU A 89 0.56 -27.79 -11.50
N ILE A 90 0.64 -26.55 -12.01
CA ILE A 90 0.60 -26.26 -13.45
C ILE A 90 2.02 -26.22 -14.03
N LEU A 91 2.96 -25.62 -13.31
CA LEU A 91 4.31 -25.32 -13.77
C LEU A 91 5.34 -26.00 -12.86
N SER A 92 6.32 -26.65 -13.49
CA SER A 92 7.52 -27.10 -12.78
C SER A 92 8.30 -25.91 -12.20
N ASP A 93 9.17 -26.18 -11.23
CA ASP A 93 10.00 -25.14 -10.61
C ASP A 93 10.87 -24.41 -11.65
N GLU A 94 11.38 -25.13 -12.65
CA GLU A 94 12.17 -24.57 -13.75
C GLU A 94 11.33 -23.60 -14.63
N GLU A 95 10.10 -23.99 -14.98
CA GLU A 95 9.19 -23.14 -15.75
C GLU A 95 8.72 -21.92 -14.96
N GLN A 96 8.50 -22.06 -13.65
CA GLN A 96 8.17 -20.94 -12.77
C GLN A 96 9.32 -19.94 -12.70
N GLN A 97 10.56 -20.43 -12.62
CA GLN A 97 11.74 -19.58 -12.61
C GLN A 97 11.90 -18.84 -13.94
N ALA A 98 11.79 -19.55 -15.07
CA ALA A 98 11.84 -18.95 -16.40
C ALA A 98 10.75 -17.87 -16.61
N LEU A 99 9.53 -18.11 -16.12
CA LEU A 99 8.44 -17.13 -16.16
C LEU A 99 8.77 -15.88 -15.32
N ARG A 100 9.31 -16.06 -14.11
CA ARG A 100 9.70 -14.95 -13.23
C ARG A 100 10.80 -14.09 -13.87
N ASP A 101 11.79 -14.72 -14.49
CA ASP A 101 12.89 -14.02 -15.13
C ASP A 101 12.38 -13.21 -16.33
N ALA A 102 11.54 -13.81 -17.19
CA ALA A 102 10.91 -13.10 -18.31
C ALA A 102 10.04 -11.92 -17.84
N MET A 103 9.26 -12.09 -16.77
CA MET A 103 8.47 -10.99 -16.18
C MET A 103 9.37 -9.87 -15.66
N HIS A 104 10.49 -10.21 -15.03
CA HIS A 104 11.44 -9.24 -14.51
C HIS A 104 12.10 -8.44 -15.63
N GLU A 105 12.47 -9.08 -16.74
CA GLU A 105 13.01 -8.44 -17.94
C GLU A 105 12.01 -7.44 -18.55
N VAL A 106 10.77 -7.86 -18.80
CA VAL A 106 9.71 -6.98 -19.33
C VAL A 106 9.50 -5.78 -18.42
N HIS A 107 9.50 -5.99 -17.11
CA HIS A 107 9.33 -4.89 -16.16
C HIS A 107 10.53 -3.95 -16.14
N ALA A 108 11.75 -4.47 -16.29
CA ALA A 108 12.96 -3.67 -16.38
C ALA A 108 12.97 -2.83 -17.67
N GLU A 109 12.58 -3.39 -18.80
CA GLU A 109 12.42 -2.68 -20.08
C GLU A 109 11.41 -1.54 -19.96
N TYR A 110 10.23 -1.83 -19.40
CA TYR A 110 9.19 -0.83 -19.19
C TYR A 110 9.65 0.33 -18.30
N ARG A 111 10.41 0.03 -17.22
CA ARG A 111 11.01 1.09 -16.39
C ARG A 111 12.07 1.90 -17.13
N GLN A 112 12.87 1.28 -17.99
CA GLN A 112 13.87 2.01 -18.78
C GLN A 112 13.21 2.94 -19.80
N GLU A 113 12.12 2.49 -20.43
CA GLU A 113 11.37 3.27 -21.42
C GLU A 113 10.63 4.45 -20.77
N HIS A 114 9.97 4.23 -19.62
CA HIS A 114 9.21 5.27 -18.92
C HIS A 114 10.03 6.12 -17.94
N GLY A 115 11.12 5.59 -17.40
CA GLY A 115 12.01 6.29 -16.46
C GLY A 115 12.83 7.42 -17.10
N LYS A 116 13.06 7.38 -18.42
CA LYS A 116 13.79 8.43 -19.15
C LYS A 116 13.02 9.77 -19.23
N ARG A 117 11.72 9.80 -18.96
CA ARG A 117 10.89 11.03 -19.00
C ARG A 117 10.78 11.78 -17.67
N GLY A 118 11.23 11.21 -16.55
CA GLY A 118 11.12 11.82 -15.21
C GLY A 118 12.37 12.53 -14.69
N GLY A 119 13.51 12.43 -15.37
CA GLY A 119 14.83 12.82 -14.82
C GLY A 119 15.33 14.22 -15.15
N ARG A 120 14.48 15.17 -15.55
CA ARG A 120 14.89 16.56 -15.86
C ARG A 120 14.07 17.58 -15.08
N HIS A 121 14.18 17.56 -13.75
CA HIS A 121 13.86 18.70 -12.91
C HIS A 121 14.82 18.69 -11.72
N GLY A 122 15.93 19.43 -11.82
CA GLY A 122 16.88 19.51 -10.72
C GLY A 122 18.23 20.16 -10.99
N ASP A 123 18.57 20.55 -12.23
CA ASP A 123 19.93 21.02 -12.53
C ASP A 123 20.01 22.37 -13.26
N GLN A 124 19.07 23.29 -12.97
CA GLN A 124 19.18 24.70 -13.36
C GLN A 124 18.69 25.60 -12.22
N ALA A 125 19.38 25.52 -11.08
CA ALA A 125 19.30 26.55 -10.05
C ALA A 125 20.65 26.58 -9.33
N ASN A 126 21.69 27.03 -10.04
CA ASN A 126 22.90 27.69 -9.53
C ASN A 126 23.92 27.78 -10.67
N ALA A 127 23.78 28.81 -11.49
CA ALA A 127 24.91 29.40 -12.19
C ALA A 127 24.85 30.89 -11.86
N GLU A 128 25.75 31.29 -10.97
CA GLU A 128 26.11 32.69 -10.68
C GLU A 128 26.59 33.42 -11.94
#